data_AF-A0AA39KD56-F1
#
_entry.id   AF-A0AA39KD56-F1
#
_cell.length_a   1.000
_cell.length_b   1.000
_cell.length_c   1.000
_cell.angle_alpha   90.00
_cell.angle_beta   90.00
_cell.angle_gamma   90.00
#
_symmetry.space_group_name_H-M   'P 1'
#
loop_
_entity.id
_entity.type
_entity.pdbx_description
1 polymer ?
#
loop_
_entity_poly.entity_id
_entity_poly.type
_entity_poly.pdbx_seq_one_letter_code
_entity_poly.pdbx_strand_id
1 'polypeptide(L)'
;MSPPRRPQVSAVSWLFFLSFLLLAPLESYAIKFSLQAYRYPPAKCIWNPAHADTLVIVTANVAPGDKQRVDIEIVDSSPQKNVYLSKRNINAETRLAITTHAEGEVGVCFKNYLDPDVRSESAKTSRIIDLDVDIGADAVDYNAIANQESLSGLETEMRKLEGLVKEIVDEMGYLKKREERFTDTNTSTNQRVQNFAWFTIISLTGLGVWQIMHLRAFFKRKYLID
;
A
#
# COMPACT_ATOMS: atom_id res chain seq x y z
N MET A 1 21.44 54.85 -4.84
CA MET A 1 20.49 53.86 -5.41
C MET A 1 21.30 52.84 -6.22
N SER A 2 21.78 51.76 -5.60
CA SER A 2 22.50 50.68 -6.30
C SER A 2 21.50 49.58 -6.68
N PRO A 3 21.53 49.05 -7.91
CA PRO A 3 20.57 48.03 -8.35
C PRO A 3 20.85 46.68 -7.67
N PRO A 4 19.82 45.86 -7.40
CA PRO A 4 20.01 44.54 -6.81
C PRO A 4 20.71 43.60 -7.80
N ARG A 5 21.78 42.96 -7.35
CA ARG A 5 22.58 42.00 -8.12
C ARG A 5 21.75 40.72 -8.31
N ARG A 6 21.32 40.44 -9.55
CA ARG A 6 20.62 39.17 -9.88
C ARG A 6 21.52 37.98 -9.53
N PRO A 7 20.98 36.91 -8.91
CA PRO A 7 21.77 35.72 -8.63
C PRO A 7 22.11 35.04 -9.96
N GLN A 8 23.40 35.04 -10.33
CA GLN A 8 23.91 34.18 -11.41
C GLN A 8 23.92 32.75 -10.88
N VAL A 9 22.86 32.00 -11.15
CA VAL A 9 22.85 30.55 -10.98
C VAL A 9 23.85 29.99 -12.01
N SER A 10 24.98 29.46 -11.54
CA SER A 10 26.06 28.95 -12.38
C SER A 10 25.56 27.83 -13.29
N ALA A 11 25.94 27.84 -14.58
CA ALA A 11 25.66 26.76 -15.54
C ALA A 11 26.12 25.38 -15.04
N VAL A 12 27.12 25.36 -14.16
CA VAL A 12 27.60 24.16 -13.45
C VAL A 12 26.51 23.55 -12.58
N SER A 13 25.68 24.38 -11.93
CA SER A 13 24.54 23.91 -11.13
C SER A 13 23.47 23.25 -11.99
N TRP A 14 23.26 23.73 -13.22
CA TRP A 14 22.33 23.11 -14.17
C TRP A 14 22.86 21.77 -14.70
N LEU A 15 24.17 21.67 -14.95
CA LEU A 15 24.80 20.42 -15.37
C LEU A 15 24.74 19.34 -14.27
N PHE A 16 24.95 19.72 -13.00
CA PHE A 16 24.77 18.79 -11.88
C PHE A 16 23.30 18.37 -11.71
N PHE A 17 22.35 19.28 -11.92
CA PHE A 17 20.93 18.96 -11.86
C PHE A 17 20.49 18.01 -12.98
N LEU A 18 20.96 18.25 -14.22
CA LEU A 18 20.71 17.36 -15.36
C LEU A 18 21.35 15.99 -15.18
N SER A 19 22.60 15.95 -14.70
CA SER A 19 23.28 14.70 -14.35
C SER A 19 22.52 13.93 -13.26
N PHE A 20 21.97 14.60 -12.26
CA PHE A 20 21.18 13.96 -11.21
C PHE A 20 19.83 13.43 -11.75
N LEU A 21 19.20 14.17 -12.67
CA LEU A 21 17.96 13.75 -13.32
C LEU A 21 18.14 12.52 -14.22
N LEU A 22 19.30 12.42 -14.90
CA LEU A 22 19.67 11.29 -15.77
C LEU A 22 20.04 10.02 -14.99
N LEU A 23 20.39 10.14 -13.71
CA LEU A 23 20.68 9.01 -12.81
C LEU A 23 19.49 8.60 -11.93
N ALA A 24 18.33 9.25 -12.06
CA ALA A 24 17.14 8.81 -11.35
C ALA A 24 16.77 7.40 -11.87
N PRO A 25 16.76 6.37 -11.00
CA PRO A 25 16.35 5.04 -11.42
C PRO A 25 14.88 5.10 -11.83
N LEU A 26 14.61 4.73 -13.07
CA LEU A 26 13.27 4.38 -13.50
C LEU A 26 12.94 3.07 -12.78
N GLU A 27 12.11 3.15 -11.74
CA GLU A 27 11.56 1.99 -11.07
C GLU A 27 10.72 1.20 -12.09
N SER A 28 11.21 0.05 -12.54
CA SER A 28 10.42 -0.91 -13.30
C SER A 28 9.91 -1.98 -12.35
N TYR A 29 8.60 -1.98 -12.11
CA TYR A 29 7.95 -3.05 -11.38
C TYR A 29 7.74 -4.23 -12.33
N ALA A 30 8.63 -5.23 -12.26
CA ALA A 30 8.47 -6.50 -12.96
C ALA A 30 8.89 -7.65 -12.03
N ILE A 31 8.00 -8.63 -11.83
CA ILE A 31 8.26 -9.74 -10.92
C ILE A 31 8.78 -10.94 -11.72
N LYS A 32 10.10 -11.11 -11.73
CA LYS A 32 10.75 -12.22 -12.40
C LYS A 32 11.58 -13.06 -11.43
N PHE A 33 11.32 -14.36 -11.38
CA PHE A 33 12.05 -15.25 -10.48
C PHE A 33 12.29 -16.64 -11.06
N SER A 34 13.31 -17.33 -10.54
CA SER A 34 13.56 -18.74 -10.84
C SER A 34 12.88 -19.63 -9.79
N LEU A 35 12.19 -20.66 -10.26
CA LEU A 35 11.49 -21.64 -9.43
C LEU A 35 12.12 -23.01 -9.63
N GLN A 36 12.79 -23.52 -8.59
CA GLN A 36 13.44 -24.83 -8.60
C GLN A 36 12.39 -25.95 -8.61
N ALA A 37 12.66 -27.02 -9.35
CA ALA A 37 11.79 -28.19 -9.42
C ALA A 37 12.15 -29.22 -8.34
N TYR A 38 11.12 -29.81 -7.73
CA TYR A 38 11.26 -30.91 -6.77
C TYR A 38 10.19 -31.97 -7.04
N ARG A 39 10.37 -33.20 -6.53
CA ARG A 39 9.31 -34.22 -6.56
C ARG A 39 8.13 -33.85 -5.66
N TYR A 40 8.42 -33.17 -4.54
CA TYR A 40 7.45 -32.57 -3.63
C TYR A 40 7.76 -31.08 -3.43
N PRO A 41 7.36 -30.22 -4.38
CA PRO A 41 7.75 -28.82 -4.36
C PRO A 41 7.03 -28.02 -3.28
N PRO A 42 7.73 -27.14 -2.56
CA PRO A 42 7.07 -26.12 -1.77
C PRO A 42 6.34 -25.13 -2.69
N ALA A 43 5.23 -24.58 -2.20
CA ALA A 43 4.52 -23.52 -2.91
C ALA A 43 5.26 -22.19 -2.71
N LYS A 44 5.58 -21.49 -3.79
CA LYS A 44 6.08 -20.11 -3.74
C LYS A 44 4.95 -19.15 -4.09
N CYS A 45 4.50 -18.37 -3.12
CA CYS A 45 3.37 -17.47 -3.26
C CYS A 45 3.81 -16.00 -3.25
N ILE A 46 3.21 -15.20 -4.12
CA ILE A 46 3.32 -13.74 -4.13
C ILE A 46 1.97 -13.19 -3.69
N TRP A 47 1.96 -12.35 -2.66
CA TRP A 47 0.76 -11.80 -2.05
C TRP A 47 0.61 -10.33 -2.40
N ASN A 48 -0.58 -9.95 -2.84
CA ASN A 48 -0.93 -8.58 -3.17
C ASN A 48 -2.23 -8.19 -2.45
N PRO A 49 -2.33 -6.97 -1.90
CA PRO A 49 -3.55 -6.49 -1.27
C PRO A 49 -4.64 -6.29 -2.31
N ALA A 50 -5.87 -6.70 -1.99
CA ALA A 50 -7.05 -6.52 -2.83
C ALA A 50 -8.29 -6.21 -1.98
N HIS A 51 -9.14 -5.32 -2.49
CA HIS A 51 -10.44 -5.06 -1.86
C HIS A 51 -11.45 -6.16 -2.22
N ALA A 52 -12.61 -6.13 -1.57
CA ALA A 52 -13.73 -7.01 -1.93
C ALA A 52 -14.30 -6.62 -3.31
N ASP A 53 -14.79 -7.60 -4.06
CA ASP A 53 -15.43 -7.44 -5.37
C ASP A 53 -14.54 -6.75 -6.43
N THR A 54 -13.22 -6.89 -6.32
CA THR A 54 -12.27 -6.36 -7.31
C THR A 54 -11.85 -7.43 -8.31
N LEU A 55 -11.70 -7.02 -9.58
CA LEU A 55 -11.15 -7.86 -10.64
C LEU A 55 -9.64 -7.94 -10.47
N VAL A 56 -9.10 -9.16 -10.49
CA VAL A 56 -7.67 -9.43 -10.48
C VAL A 56 -7.32 -10.23 -11.71
N ILE A 57 -6.37 -9.73 -12.51
CA ILE A 57 -5.82 -10.43 -13.67
C ILE A 57 -4.39 -10.82 -13.36
N VAL A 58 -4.12 -12.12 -13.51
CA VAL A 58 -2.80 -12.71 -13.32
C VAL A 58 -2.27 -13.17 -14.66
N THR A 59 -1.18 -12.57 -15.11
CA THR A 59 -0.47 -12.96 -16.32
C THR A 59 0.84 -13.62 -15.91
N ALA A 60 0.95 -14.92 -16.15
CA ALA A 60 2.16 -15.70 -15.86
C ALA A 60 2.80 -16.17 -17.17
N ASN A 61 4.05 -15.79 -17.41
CA ASN A 61 4.85 -16.30 -18.52
C ASN A 61 5.90 -17.29 -17.98
N VAL A 62 5.71 -18.57 -18.32
CA VAL A 62 6.61 -19.64 -17.88
C VAL A 62 7.54 -20.03 -19.02
N ALA A 63 8.84 -19.85 -18.81
CA ALA A 63 9.87 -20.27 -19.76
C ALA A 63 9.80 -21.79 -20.01
N PRO A 64 10.12 -22.25 -21.23
CA PRO A 64 10.15 -23.67 -21.54
C PRO A 64 11.17 -24.40 -20.65
N GLY A 65 10.83 -25.60 -20.20
CA GLY A 65 11.74 -26.44 -19.43
C GLY A 65 11.35 -27.91 -19.54
N ASP A 66 12.31 -28.76 -19.87
CA ASP A 66 12.04 -30.18 -20.10
C ASP A 66 11.80 -30.94 -18.79
N LYS A 67 10.88 -31.92 -18.85
CA LYS A 67 10.59 -32.84 -17.72
C LYS A 67 10.20 -32.11 -16.42
N GLN A 68 9.51 -30.98 -16.54
CA GLN A 68 8.98 -30.18 -15.43
C GLN A 68 7.53 -29.80 -15.68
N ARG A 69 6.77 -29.69 -14.59
CA ARG A 69 5.38 -29.23 -14.61
C ARG A 69 5.19 -28.13 -13.58
N VAL A 70 4.90 -26.92 -14.04
CA VAL A 70 4.53 -25.80 -13.17
C VAL A 70 3.02 -25.73 -13.06
N ASP A 71 2.53 -25.73 -11.83
CA ASP A 71 1.12 -25.53 -11.49
C ASP A 71 0.96 -24.17 -10.81
N ILE A 72 -0.13 -23.47 -11.13
CA ILE A 72 -0.48 -22.16 -10.57
C ILE A 72 -1.82 -22.26 -9.82
N GLU A 73 -1.88 -21.61 -8.66
CA GLU A 73 -3.03 -21.62 -7.77
C GLU A 73 -3.23 -20.21 -7.20
N ILE A 74 -4.43 -19.65 -7.34
CA ILE A 74 -4.79 -18.34 -6.81
C ILE A 74 -5.64 -18.56 -5.57
N VAL A 75 -5.17 -18.05 -4.43
CA VAL A 75 -5.75 -18.29 -3.12
C VAL A 75 -6.00 -16.99 -2.37
N ASP A 76 -6.91 -17.03 -1.43
CA ASP A 76 -7.19 -15.94 -0.49
C ASP A 76 -6.40 -16.12 0.83
N SER A 77 -6.07 -15.02 1.48
CA SER A 77 -5.53 -14.94 2.84
C SER A 77 -6.60 -15.08 3.92
N SER A 78 -7.89 -15.09 3.55
CA SER A 78 -9.00 -15.30 4.49
C SER A 78 -8.84 -16.58 5.33
N PRO A 79 -9.47 -16.67 6.52
CA PRO A 79 -9.31 -17.82 7.43
C PRO A 79 -9.67 -19.17 6.80
N GLN A 80 -10.51 -19.14 5.77
CA GLN A 80 -10.97 -20.33 5.03
C GLN A 80 -10.01 -20.73 3.90
N LYS A 81 -9.05 -19.87 3.52
CA LYS A 81 -8.07 -20.06 2.44
C LYS A 81 -8.73 -20.57 1.16
N ASN A 82 -9.74 -19.84 0.70
CA ASN A 82 -10.48 -20.19 -0.49
C ASN A 82 -9.55 -20.17 -1.72
N VAL A 83 -9.64 -21.20 -2.55
CA VAL A 83 -8.92 -21.29 -3.83
C VAL A 83 -9.85 -20.80 -4.93
N TYR A 84 -9.52 -19.66 -5.55
CA TYR A 84 -10.32 -19.08 -6.62
C TYR A 84 -10.14 -19.85 -7.92
N LEU A 85 -8.89 -20.18 -8.25
CA LEU A 85 -8.54 -20.82 -9.51
C LEU A 85 -7.28 -21.65 -9.34
N SER A 86 -7.29 -22.86 -9.90
CA SER A 86 -6.13 -23.73 -9.97
C SER A 86 -5.97 -24.24 -11.41
N LYS A 87 -4.82 -23.97 -12.02
CA LYS A 87 -4.48 -24.47 -13.36
C LYS A 87 -3.16 -25.23 -13.30
N ARG A 88 -3.17 -26.42 -13.88
CA ARG A 88 -1.99 -27.30 -13.92
C ARG A 88 -1.27 -27.18 -15.24
N ASN A 89 0.03 -27.48 -15.22
CA ASN A 89 0.88 -27.54 -16.41
C ASN A 89 0.82 -26.27 -17.27
N ILE A 90 1.04 -25.11 -16.65
CA ILE A 90 1.14 -23.85 -17.38
C ILE A 90 2.47 -23.80 -18.14
N ASN A 91 2.39 -23.43 -19.42
CA ASN A 91 3.53 -23.29 -20.31
C ASN A 91 3.30 -22.02 -21.15
N ALA A 92 4.36 -21.27 -21.43
CA ALA A 92 4.30 -19.96 -22.08
C ALA A 92 3.41 -18.95 -21.31
N GLU A 93 2.85 -17.96 -22.01
CA GLU A 93 1.97 -16.93 -21.43
C GLU A 93 0.58 -17.52 -21.11
N THR A 94 0.16 -17.36 -19.86
CA THR A 94 -1.18 -17.73 -19.40
C THR A 94 -1.78 -16.57 -18.63
N ARG A 95 -2.95 -16.10 -19.08
CA ARG A 95 -3.75 -15.06 -18.41
C ARG A 95 -4.92 -15.70 -17.67
N LEU A 96 -5.14 -15.30 -16.42
CA LEU A 96 -6.18 -15.82 -15.54
C LEU A 96 -6.89 -14.63 -14.91
N ALA A 97 -8.22 -14.65 -14.89
CA ALA A 97 -9.03 -13.59 -14.31
C ALA A 97 -9.89 -14.16 -13.19
N ILE A 98 -9.91 -13.49 -12.04
CA ILE A 98 -10.73 -13.83 -10.88
C ILE A 98 -11.31 -12.55 -10.27
N THR A 99 -12.39 -12.70 -9.50
CA THR A 99 -12.97 -11.61 -8.72
C THR A 99 -12.88 -11.97 -7.24
N THR A 100 -12.36 -11.07 -6.42
CA THR A 100 -12.23 -11.27 -4.98
C THR A 100 -13.60 -11.22 -4.29
N HIS A 101 -13.82 -12.05 -3.28
CA HIS A 101 -15.09 -12.07 -2.52
C HIS A 101 -15.03 -11.30 -1.19
N ALA A 102 -13.84 -11.05 -0.67
CA ALA A 102 -13.63 -10.42 0.62
C ALA A 102 -12.41 -9.50 0.57
N GLU A 103 -12.38 -8.55 1.50
CA GLU A 103 -11.23 -7.65 1.68
C GLU A 103 -10.07 -8.44 2.31
N GLY A 104 -8.89 -8.40 1.68
CA GLY A 104 -7.74 -9.17 2.12
C GLY A 104 -6.60 -9.18 1.10
N GLU A 105 -5.64 -10.09 1.30
CA GLU A 105 -4.57 -10.35 0.34
C GLU A 105 -4.90 -11.54 -0.55
N VAL A 106 -4.64 -11.40 -1.85
CA VAL A 106 -4.71 -12.49 -2.83
C VAL A 106 -3.31 -13.00 -3.08
N GLY A 107 -3.14 -14.32 -2.98
CA GLY A 107 -1.88 -15.02 -3.17
C GLY A 107 -1.85 -15.77 -4.49
N VAL A 108 -0.86 -15.48 -5.34
CA VAL A 108 -0.56 -16.26 -6.55
C VAL A 108 0.57 -17.24 -6.23
N CYS A 109 0.23 -18.52 -6.12
CA CYS A 109 1.13 -19.59 -5.73
C CYS A 109 1.56 -20.47 -6.91
N PHE A 110 2.86 -20.74 -6.98
CA PHE A 110 3.46 -21.63 -7.98
C PHE A 110 4.08 -22.86 -7.34
N LYS A 111 3.91 -24.03 -7.96
CA LYS A 111 4.52 -25.31 -7.57
C LYS A 111 5.20 -25.92 -8.80
N ASN A 112 6.50 -26.22 -8.73
CA ASN A 112 7.24 -26.82 -9.85
C ASN A 112 7.56 -28.29 -9.58
N TYR A 113 6.78 -29.19 -10.17
CA TYR A 113 6.95 -30.64 -10.05
C TYR A 113 7.98 -31.15 -11.06
N LEU A 114 8.93 -31.94 -10.57
CA LEU A 114 9.85 -32.70 -11.42
C LEU A 114 9.17 -33.99 -11.91
N ASP A 115 9.35 -34.33 -13.19
CA ASP A 115 8.81 -35.55 -13.77
C ASP A 115 9.38 -36.81 -13.07
N PRO A 116 8.54 -37.81 -12.73
CA PRO A 116 9.00 -39.05 -12.11
C PRO A 116 10.06 -39.82 -12.90
N ASP A 117 10.14 -39.65 -14.23
CA ASP A 117 11.14 -40.30 -15.11
C ASP A 117 12.59 -39.79 -14.86
N VAL A 118 12.76 -38.62 -14.23
CA VAL A 118 14.08 -38.07 -13.92
C VAL A 118 14.65 -38.76 -12.68
N ARG A 119 15.61 -39.67 -12.89
CA ARG A 119 16.25 -40.51 -11.85
C ARG A 119 17.16 -39.75 -10.87
N SER A 120 17.44 -38.46 -11.09
CA SER A 120 18.35 -37.67 -10.26
C SER A 120 17.71 -36.38 -9.78
N GLU A 121 17.39 -36.32 -8.48
CA GLU A 121 17.10 -35.07 -7.76
C GLU A 121 18.31 -34.12 -7.72
N SER A 122 19.50 -34.56 -8.16
CA SER A 122 20.70 -33.74 -8.22
C SER A 122 20.77 -32.83 -9.45
N ALA A 123 19.87 -32.99 -10.43
CA ALA A 123 19.72 -32.02 -11.49
C ALA A 123 19.04 -30.76 -10.92
N LYS A 124 19.82 -29.70 -10.67
CA LYS A 124 19.32 -28.38 -10.26
C LYS A 124 18.55 -27.72 -11.41
N THR A 125 17.41 -28.29 -11.77
CA THR A 125 16.60 -27.80 -12.88
C THR A 125 15.59 -26.80 -12.33
N SER A 126 15.54 -25.61 -12.92
CA SER A 126 14.66 -24.52 -12.51
C SER A 126 13.96 -23.91 -13.72
N ARG A 127 12.75 -23.41 -13.54
CA ARG A 127 12.02 -22.63 -14.55
C ARG A 127 12.00 -21.16 -14.17
N ILE A 128 12.17 -20.29 -15.15
CA ILE A 128 12.01 -18.84 -14.96
C ILE A 128 10.55 -18.49 -15.20
N ILE A 129 9.98 -17.72 -14.26
CA ILE A 129 8.61 -17.26 -14.30
C ILE A 129 8.64 -15.73 -14.30
N ASP A 130 7.98 -15.14 -15.28
CA ASP A 130 7.60 -13.74 -15.32
C ASP A 130 6.15 -13.65 -14.83
N LEU A 131 5.90 -12.86 -13.79
CA LEU A 131 4.60 -12.68 -13.19
C LEU A 131 4.21 -11.22 -13.26
N ASP A 132 3.00 -10.98 -13.75
CA ASP A 132 2.34 -9.70 -13.73
C ASP A 132 0.95 -9.85 -13.08
N VAL A 133 0.60 -8.93 -12.20
CA VAL A 133 -0.63 -8.98 -11.39
C VAL A 133 -1.28 -7.62 -11.42
N ASP A 134 -2.35 -7.51 -12.18
CA ASP A 134 -3.16 -6.31 -12.31
C ASP A 134 -4.38 -6.42 -11.40
N ILE A 135 -4.67 -5.36 -10.62
CA ILE A 135 -5.77 -5.35 -9.64
C ILE A 135 -6.63 -4.11 -9.86
N GLY A 136 -7.95 -4.29 -9.88
CA GLY A 136 -8.90 -3.18 -9.95
C GLY A 136 -8.85 -2.46 -11.29
N ALA A 137 -8.59 -1.15 -11.28
CA ALA A 137 -8.60 -0.31 -12.48
C ALA A 137 -7.51 -0.71 -13.49
N ASP A 138 -6.35 -1.18 -13.01
CA ASP A 138 -5.25 -1.65 -13.86
C ASP A 138 -5.61 -2.96 -14.59
N ALA A 139 -6.53 -3.76 -14.03
CA ALA A 139 -6.99 -5.01 -14.62
C ALA A 139 -8.00 -4.80 -15.77
N VAL A 140 -8.54 -3.60 -15.96
CA VAL A 140 -9.55 -3.35 -17.00
C VAL A 140 -8.87 -3.06 -18.33
N ASP A 141 -8.89 -4.02 -19.27
CA ASP A 141 -8.43 -3.78 -20.65
C ASP A 141 -9.45 -2.95 -21.43
N TYR A 142 -9.36 -1.63 -21.28
CA TYR A 142 -10.19 -0.66 -22.01
C TYR A 142 -10.08 -0.82 -23.55
N ASN A 143 -8.99 -1.39 -24.07
CA ASN A 143 -8.81 -1.59 -25.51
C ASN A 143 -9.65 -2.75 -26.04
N ALA A 144 -9.85 -3.81 -25.24
CA ALA A 144 -10.71 -4.92 -25.62
C ALA A 144 -12.19 -4.51 -25.66
N ILE A 145 -12.64 -3.68 -24.71
CA ILE A 145 -14.02 -3.15 -24.67
C ILE A 145 -14.30 -2.22 -25.87
N ALA A 146 -13.34 -1.35 -26.22
CA ALA A 146 -13.47 -0.44 -27.37
C ALA A 146 -13.68 -1.18 -28.71
N ASN A 147 -13.06 -2.36 -28.86
CA ASN A 147 -13.14 -3.16 -30.08
C ASN A 147 -14.38 -4.07 -30.14
N GLN A 148 -14.92 -4.49 -28.99
CA GLN A 148 -16.06 -5.42 -28.92
C GLN A 148 -17.42 -4.71 -29.14
N GLU A 149 -17.57 -3.45 -28.72
CA GLU A 149 -18.86 -2.73 -28.79
C GLU A 149 -18.98 -1.73 -29.94
N SER A 150 -17.94 -1.52 -30.76
CA SER A 150 -17.95 -0.51 -31.85
C SER A 150 -18.49 0.86 -31.40
N LEU A 151 -18.12 1.29 -30.20
CA LEU A 151 -18.52 2.59 -29.66
C LEU A 151 -17.59 3.67 -30.18
N SER A 152 -18.15 4.81 -30.59
CA SER A 152 -17.39 6.02 -30.93
C SER A 152 -16.38 6.29 -29.81
N GLY A 153 -15.10 6.41 -30.14
CA GLY A 153 -14.01 6.50 -29.14
C GLY A 153 -14.19 7.59 -28.07
N LEU A 154 -15.10 8.54 -28.27
CA LEU A 154 -15.49 9.56 -27.29
C LEU A 154 -16.28 8.98 -26.09
N GLU A 155 -17.17 8.00 -26.30
CA GLU A 155 -17.94 7.36 -25.21
C GLU A 155 -17.03 6.49 -24.31
N THR A 156 -16.05 5.82 -24.91
CA THR A 156 -15.06 5.01 -24.19
C THR A 156 -14.21 5.87 -23.26
N GLU A 157 -13.74 7.02 -23.73
CA GLU A 157 -12.98 7.96 -22.90
C GLU A 157 -13.84 8.53 -21.76
N MET A 158 -15.14 8.80 -22.00
CA MET A 158 -16.05 9.26 -20.94
C MET A 158 -16.24 8.23 -19.83
N ARG A 159 -16.44 6.94 -20.17
CA ARG A 159 -16.53 5.87 -19.16
C ARG A 159 -15.23 5.65 -18.40
N LYS A 160 -14.09 5.83 -19.06
CA LYS A 160 -12.78 5.79 -18.41
C LYS A 160 -12.64 6.91 -17.38
N LEU A 161 -13.00 8.15 -17.75
CA LEU A 161 -13.01 9.29 -16.83
C LEU A 161 -14.00 9.08 -15.68
N GLU A 162 -15.18 8.50 -15.94
CA GLU A 162 -16.15 8.18 -14.88
C GLU A 162 -15.58 7.20 -13.86
N GLY A 163 -14.89 6.14 -14.32
CA GLY A 163 -14.21 5.19 -13.45
C GLY A 163 -13.15 5.85 -12.57
N LEU A 164 -12.29 6.69 -13.17
CA LEU A 164 -11.26 7.44 -12.45
C LEU A 164 -11.87 8.41 -11.43
N VAL A 165 -12.95 9.11 -11.78
CA VAL A 165 -13.64 10.04 -10.87
C VAL A 165 -14.26 9.28 -9.70
N LYS A 166 -14.84 8.11 -9.95
CA LYS A 166 -15.42 7.28 -8.89
C LYS A 166 -14.38 6.86 -7.87
N GLU A 167 -13.20 6.43 -8.33
CA GLU A 167 -12.06 6.09 -7.47
C GLU A 167 -11.60 7.28 -6.62
N ILE A 168 -11.47 8.47 -7.22
CA ILE A 168 -11.12 9.71 -6.49
C ILE A 168 -12.17 10.05 -5.43
N VAL A 169 -13.46 9.90 -5.74
CA VAL A 169 -14.53 10.18 -4.77
C VAL A 169 -14.48 9.22 -3.59
N ASP A 170 -14.19 7.94 -3.83
CA ASP A 170 -14.03 6.95 -2.78
C ASP A 170 -12.81 7.28 -1.89
N GLU A 171 -11.69 7.69 -2.49
CA GLU A 171 -10.48 8.13 -1.76
C GLU A 171 -10.74 9.40 -0.93
N MET A 172 -11.46 10.38 -1.50
CA MET A 172 -11.89 11.59 -0.77
C MET A 172 -12.79 11.24 0.41
N GLY A 173 -13.66 10.23 0.27
CA GLY A 173 -14.46 9.69 1.35
C GLY A 173 -13.61 9.15 2.51
N TYR A 174 -12.54 8.42 2.18
CA TYR A 174 -11.57 7.95 3.17
C TYR A 174 -10.83 9.10 3.87
N LEU A 175 -10.33 10.09 3.10
CA LEU A 175 -9.62 11.24 3.65
C LEU A 175 -10.50 12.07 4.59
N LYS A 176 -11.76 12.29 4.23
CA LYS A 176 -12.73 12.99 5.07
C LYS A 176 -12.96 12.28 6.40
N LYS A 177 -13.12 10.95 6.37
CA LYS A 177 -13.30 10.14 7.60
C LYS A 177 -12.06 10.20 8.51
N ARG A 178 -10.87 10.32 7.92
CA ARG A 178 -9.62 10.50 8.65
C ARG A 178 -9.51 11.90 9.26
N GLU A 179 -9.91 12.94 8.53
CA GLU A 179 -9.96 14.33 9.03
C GLU A 179 -10.93 14.47 10.20
N GLU A 180 -12.12 13.88 10.11
CA GLU A 180 -13.10 13.86 11.19
C GLU A 180 -12.51 13.25 12.47
N ARG A 181 -11.86 12.08 12.35
CA ARG A 181 -11.18 11.43 13.49
C ARG A 181 -10.05 12.29 14.08
N PHE A 182 -9.27 12.95 13.23
CA PHE A 182 -8.18 13.82 13.68
C PHE A 182 -8.73 15.03 14.44
N THR A 183 -9.79 15.64 13.92
CA THR A 183 -10.48 16.78 14.54
C THR A 183 -11.08 16.39 15.90
N ASP A 184 -11.72 15.22 16.00
CA ASP A 184 -12.27 14.71 17.26
C ASP A 184 -11.17 14.43 18.31
N THR A 185 -10.03 13.90 17.87
CA THR A 185 -8.89 13.65 18.76
C THR A 185 -8.28 14.96 19.25
N ASN A 186 -8.18 15.96 18.39
CA ASN A 186 -7.65 17.28 18.74
C ASN A 186 -8.56 18.01 19.73
N THR A 187 -9.88 18.03 19.48
CA THR A 187 -10.85 18.68 20.38
C THR A 187 -10.89 18.02 21.75
N SER A 188 -10.93 16.68 21.80
CA SER A 188 -10.96 15.94 23.08
C SER A 188 -9.65 16.05 23.88
N THR A 189 -8.50 16.08 23.21
CA THR A 189 -7.20 16.30 23.87
C THR A 189 -7.11 17.72 24.43
N ASN A 190 -7.48 18.71 23.64
CA ASN A 190 -7.47 20.10 24.07
C ASN A 190 -8.39 20.32 25.29
N GLN A 191 -9.59 19.71 25.29
CA GLN A 191 -10.51 19.81 26.43
C GLN A 191 -9.92 19.22 27.72
N ARG A 192 -9.25 18.06 27.63
CA ARG A 192 -8.61 17.43 28.81
C ARG A 192 -7.50 18.32 29.36
N VAL A 193 -6.65 18.87 28.49
CA VAL A 193 -5.57 19.78 28.89
C VAL A 193 -6.13 21.04 29.54
N GLN A 194 -7.19 21.63 28.97
CA GLN A 194 -7.84 22.79 29.53
C GLN A 194 -8.42 22.51 30.93
N ASN A 195 -9.02 21.34 31.14
CA ASN A 195 -9.53 20.93 32.45
C ASN A 195 -8.41 20.83 33.50
N PHE A 196 -7.26 20.23 33.15
CA PHE A 196 -6.10 20.18 34.04
C PHE A 196 -5.50 21.56 34.34
N ALA A 197 -5.49 22.47 33.35
CA ALA A 197 -5.03 23.84 33.54
C ALA A 197 -5.90 24.59 34.56
N TRP A 198 -7.23 24.49 34.45
CA TRP A 198 -8.16 25.07 35.41
C TRP A 198 -7.97 24.51 36.83
N PHE A 199 -7.85 23.19 36.95
CA PHE A 199 -7.57 22.55 38.24
C PHE A 199 -6.28 23.07 38.88
N THR A 200 -5.21 23.21 38.09
CA THR A 200 -3.91 23.70 38.57
C THR A 200 -3.99 25.15 39.05
N ILE A 201 -4.65 26.04 38.30
CA ILE A 201 -4.84 27.45 38.68
C ILE A 201 -5.60 27.55 40.01
N ILE A 202 -6.69 26.79 40.17
CA ILE A 202 -7.49 26.78 41.40
C ILE A 202 -6.67 26.25 42.57
N SER A 203 -5.92 25.15 42.38
CA SER A 203 -5.08 24.57 43.41
C SER A 203 -3.97 25.53 43.87
N LEU A 204 -3.26 26.19 42.94
CA LEU A 204 -2.21 27.14 43.28
C LEU A 204 -2.76 28.36 44.01
N THR A 205 -3.91 28.87 43.59
CA THR A 205 -4.57 30.00 44.25
C THR A 205 -5.02 29.62 45.66
N GLY A 206 -5.61 28.44 45.83
CA GLY A 206 -6.03 27.92 47.14
C GLY A 206 -4.84 27.74 48.11
N LEU A 207 -3.75 27.14 47.63
CA LEU A 207 -2.52 27.01 48.41
C LEU A 207 -1.91 28.38 48.75
N GLY A 208 -1.94 29.35 47.83
CA GLY A 208 -1.46 30.70 48.07
C GLY A 208 -2.24 31.44 49.17
N VAL A 209 -3.57 31.39 49.11
CA VAL A 209 -4.44 31.96 50.16
C VAL A 209 -4.19 31.29 51.51
N TRP A 210 -4.10 29.95 51.52
CA TRP A 210 -3.78 29.19 52.71
C TRP A 210 -2.43 29.59 53.32
N GLN A 211 -1.38 29.73 52.49
CA GLN A 211 -0.05 30.17 52.93
C GLN A 211 -0.10 31.54 53.59
N ILE A 212 -0.83 32.51 53.01
CA ILE A 212 -0.98 33.85 53.58
C ILE A 212 -1.71 33.80 54.93
N MET A 213 -2.80 33.04 55.03
CA MET A 213 -3.53 32.87 56.30
C MET A 213 -2.66 32.21 57.37
N HIS A 214 -1.91 31.16 57.02
CA HIS A 214 -1.01 30.47 57.94
C HIS A 214 0.10 31.40 58.46
N LEU A 215 0.75 32.15 57.57
CA LEU A 215 1.77 33.13 57.93
C LEU A 215 1.20 34.21 58.86
N ARG A 216 0.02 34.76 58.55
CA ARG A 216 -0.66 35.72 59.42
C ARG A 216 -0.97 35.14 60.81
N ALA A 217 -1.53 33.94 60.88
CA ALA A 217 -1.82 33.27 62.15
C ALA A 217 -0.54 32.97 62.95
N PHE A 218 0.55 32.63 62.27
CA PHE A 218 1.86 32.43 62.90
C PHE A 218 2.41 33.72 63.51
N PHE A 219 2.41 34.84 62.77
CA PHE A 219 2.90 36.13 63.27
C PHE A 219 2.06 36.68 64.43
N LYS A 220 0.73 36.51 64.37
CA LYS A 220 -0.17 36.91 65.46
C LYS A 220 0.08 36.16 66.76
N ARG A 221 0.36 34.84 66.68
CA ARG A 221 0.71 34.03 67.87
C ARG A 221 2.06 34.39 68.49
N LYS A 222 2.97 34.98 67.72
CA LYS A 222 4.31 35.38 68.16
C LYS A 222 4.41 36.87 68.54
N TYR A 223 3.30 37.61 68.55
CA TYR A 223 3.23 39.05 68.87
C TYR A 223 4.13 39.92 67.97
N LEU A 224 4.33 39.53 66.70
CA LEU A 224 5.19 40.27 65.76
C LEU A 224 4.43 41.34 64.97
N ILE A 225 3.12 41.20 64.80
CA ILE A 225 2.17 42.10 64.13
C ILE A 225 0.83 42.00 64.90
N ASP A 226 0.16 43.14 65.15
CA ASP A 226 -1.14 43.23 65.84
C ASP A 226 -2.34 42.86 64.93
#